data_AF-A0A497E1R3-F1
#
_entry.id   AF-A0A497E1R3-F1
#
_cell.length_a   1.000
_cell.length_b   1.000
_cell.length_c   1.000
_cell.angle_alpha   90.00
_cell.angle_beta   90.00
_cell.angle_gamma   90.00
#
_symmetry.space_group_name_H-M   'P 1'
#
loop_
_entity.id
_entity.type
_entity.pdbx_description
1 polymer ?
#
loop_
_entity_poly.entity_id
_entity_poly.type
_entity_poly.pdbx_seq_one_letter_code
_entity_poly.pdbx_strand_id
1 'polypeptide(L)'
;IRKGHPEDNAFVERSHRTDDEEFYIPYLTTIKNEDDLLKRVLWWQNMYNLHRPHQGIGDLTPYEKLRSLGYTTPEAICLLPSLILDSVCSSIAFSS
;
A
#
# COMPACT_ATOMS: atom_id res chain seq x y z
N ILE A 1 6.97 -5.89 12.54
CA ILE A 1 7.04 -4.94 13.68
C ILE A 1 7.82 -5.62 14.79
N ARG A 2 8.97 -5.06 15.20
CA ARG A 2 9.77 -5.64 16.29
C ARG A 2 9.06 -5.36 17.62
N LYS A 3 8.92 -6.38 18.46
CA LYS A 3 8.25 -6.24 19.76
C LYS A 3 9.06 -5.29 20.65
N GLY A 4 8.42 -4.22 21.15
CA GLY A 4 9.07 -3.23 22.03
C GLY A 4 9.76 -2.06 21.35
N HIS A 5 9.52 -1.84 20.05
CA HIS A 5 10.08 -0.74 19.26
C HIS A 5 8.97 0.25 18.83
N PRO A 6 8.66 1.29 19.62
CA PRO A 6 7.59 2.25 19.32
C PRO A 6 7.81 3.00 18.00
N GLU A 7 9.06 3.13 17.56
CA GLU A 7 9.42 3.78 16.30
C GLU A 7 8.88 3.02 15.08
N ASP A 8 8.84 1.68 15.14
CA ASP A 8 8.25 0.86 14.07
C ASP A 8 6.74 1.18 13.93
N ASN A 9 6.08 1.50 15.04
CA ASN A 9 4.67 1.89 15.05
C ASN A 9 4.47 3.26 14.39
N ALA A 10 5.37 4.21 14.63
CA ALA A 10 5.27 5.54 14.03
C ALA A 10 5.30 5.53 12.48
N PHE A 11 5.98 4.56 11.87
CA PHE A 11 5.94 4.38 10.41
C PHE A 11 4.60 3.84 9.92
N VAL A 12 4.05 2.85 10.63
CA VAL A 12 2.73 2.27 10.31
C VAL A 12 1.63 3.31 10.48
N GLU A 13 1.58 4.01 11.61
CA GLU A 13 0.57 5.05 11.85
C GLU A 13 0.63 6.16 10.78
N ARG A 14 1.83 6.50 10.30
CA ARG A 14 2.01 7.50 9.23
C ARG A 14 1.51 6.99 7.87
N SER A 15 1.76 5.72 7.53
CA SER A 15 1.24 5.18 6.26
C SER A 15 -0.28 5.12 6.30
N HIS A 16 -0.87 4.67 7.42
CA HIS A 16 -2.32 4.64 7.61
C HIS A 16 -2.94 6.03 7.45
N ARG A 17 -2.36 7.05 8.10
CA ARG A 17 -2.82 8.43 7.93
C ARG A 17 -2.73 8.92 6.48
N THR A 18 -1.68 8.52 5.75
CA THR A 18 -1.52 8.89 4.34
C THR A 18 -2.61 8.24 3.49
N ASP A 19 -2.93 6.97 3.75
CA ASP A 19 -4.04 6.29 3.08
C ASP A 19 -5.39 6.96 3.42
N ASP A 20 -5.61 7.38 4.66
CA ASP A 20 -6.82 8.12 5.04
C ASP A 20 -6.95 9.44 4.27
N GLU A 21 -5.91 10.27 4.31
CA GLU A 21 -5.90 11.63 3.76
C GLU A 21 -5.90 11.68 2.23
N GLU A 22 -5.16 10.79 1.58
CA GLU A 22 -4.89 10.87 0.15
C GLU A 22 -5.62 9.79 -0.67
N PHE A 23 -6.11 8.73 -0.03
CA PHE A 23 -6.83 7.66 -0.71
C PHE A 23 -8.30 7.56 -0.29
N TYR A 24 -8.59 7.34 0.99
CA TYR A 24 -9.96 7.11 1.44
C TYR A 24 -10.81 8.37 1.39
N ILE A 25 -10.38 9.46 2.00
CA ILE A 25 -11.16 10.72 2.04
C ILE A 25 -11.53 11.19 0.62
N PRO A 26 -10.61 11.23 -0.37
CA PRO A 26 -10.95 11.74 -1.69
C PRO A 26 -11.77 10.77 -2.55
N TYR A 27 -11.54 9.45 -2.42
CA TYR A 27 -12.01 8.49 -3.42
C TYR A 27 -13.04 7.48 -2.93
N LEU A 28 -13.21 7.29 -1.62
CA LEU A 28 -14.09 6.25 -1.08
C LEU A 28 -15.53 6.37 -1.59
N THR A 29 -16.05 7.59 -1.75
CA THR A 29 -17.40 7.84 -2.26
C THR A 29 -17.59 7.44 -3.73
N THR A 30 -16.50 7.30 -4.49
CA THR A 30 -16.51 6.90 -5.91
C THR A 30 -16.55 5.40 -6.11
N ILE A 31 -16.22 4.61 -5.08
CA ILE A 31 -16.14 3.15 -5.12
C ILE A 31 -17.53 2.58 -4.87
N LYS A 32 -18.08 1.79 -5.81
CA LYS A 32 -19.44 1.26 -5.70
C LYS A 32 -19.52 -0.25 -5.47
N ASN A 33 -18.43 -0.97 -5.74
CA ASN A 33 -18.33 -2.41 -5.62
C ASN A 33 -16.86 -2.83 -5.44
N GLU A 34 -16.63 -4.12 -5.23
CA GLU A 34 -15.30 -4.70 -5.03
C GLU A 34 -14.37 -4.52 -6.24
N ASP A 35 -14.89 -4.62 -7.47
CA ASP A 35 -14.07 -4.42 -8.67
C ASP A 35 -13.55 -2.99 -8.78
N ASP A 36 -14.38 -2.01 -8.45
CA ASP A 36 -13.98 -0.59 -8.38
C ASP A 36 -12.93 -0.38 -7.29
N LEU A 37 -13.09 -1.05 -6.14
CA LEU A 37 -12.12 -1.02 -5.05
C LEU A 37 -10.77 -1.58 -5.51
N LEU A 38 -10.75 -2.77 -6.11
CA LEU A 38 -9.52 -3.41 -6.57
C LEU A 38 -8.78 -2.56 -7.62
N LYS A 39 -9.50 -1.99 -8.59
CA LYS A 39 -8.92 -1.06 -9.58
C LYS A 39 -8.33 0.18 -8.91
N ARG A 40 -9.05 0.75 -7.93
CA ARG A 40 -8.64 1.96 -7.22
C ARG A 40 -7.44 1.70 -6.31
N VAL A 41 -7.39 0.57 -5.61
CA VAL A 41 -6.22 0.16 -4.80
C VAL A 41 -5.01 -0.10 -5.69
N LEU A 42 -5.17 -0.75 -6.85
CA LEU A 42 -4.06 -0.93 -7.80
C LEU A 42 -3.50 0.42 -8.28
N TRP A 43 -4.39 1.36 -8.62
CA TRP A 43 -3.99 2.73 -8.95
C TRP A 43 -3.26 3.40 -7.78
N TRP A 44 -3.75 3.24 -6.55
CA TRP A 44 -3.11 3.81 -5.37
C TRP A 44 -1.71 3.23 -5.12
N GLN A 45 -1.54 1.91 -5.27
CA GLN A 45 -0.22 1.29 -5.18
C GLN A 45 0.75 1.85 -6.22
N ASN A 46 0.30 2.02 -7.46
CA ASN A 46 1.10 2.66 -8.50
C ASN A 46 1.48 4.10 -8.10
N MET A 47 0.51 4.91 -7.70
CA MET A 47 0.76 6.30 -7.28
C MET A 47 1.71 6.37 -6.09
N TYR A 48 1.46 5.63 -5.02
CA TYR A 48 2.22 5.68 -3.78
C TYR A 48 3.66 5.19 -3.97
N ASN A 49 3.87 4.11 -4.74
CA ASN A 49 5.18 3.46 -4.87
C ASN A 49 6.05 4.01 -6.00
N LEU A 50 5.45 4.55 -7.08
CA LEU A 50 6.18 4.96 -8.28
C LEU A 50 6.10 6.46 -8.59
N HIS A 51 5.16 7.20 -7.97
CA HIS A 51 4.95 8.62 -8.33
C HIS A 51 4.96 9.57 -7.14
N ARG A 52 4.58 9.12 -5.95
CA ARG A 52 4.50 9.95 -4.74
C ARG A 52 5.89 10.07 -4.10
N PRO A 53 6.48 11.28 -3.99
CA PRO A 53 7.70 11.48 -3.24
C PRO A 53 7.43 11.44 -1.73
N HIS A 54 8.40 10.96 -0.96
CA HIS A 54 8.29 10.81 0.49
C HIS A 54 9.44 11.52 1.20
N GLN A 55 9.12 12.56 1.97
CA GLN A 55 10.10 13.34 2.74
C GLN A 55 10.97 12.47 3.67
N GLY A 56 10.37 11.42 4.25
CA GLY A 56 11.07 10.49 5.15
C GLY A 56 12.20 9.69 4.49
N ILE A 57 12.27 9.67 3.16
CA ILE A 57 13.30 8.98 2.37
C ILE A 57 14.00 9.90 1.37
N GLY A 58 13.99 11.22 1.64
CA GLY A 58 14.71 12.23 0.85
C GLY A 58 13.98 12.63 -0.42
N ASP A 59 12.65 12.75 -0.36
CA ASP A 59 11.77 13.11 -1.48
C ASP A 59 11.84 12.15 -2.68
N LEU A 60 12.34 10.94 -2.43
CA LEU A 60 12.27 9.83 -3.37
C LEU A 60 10.93 9.11 -3.27
N THR A 61 10.52 8.48 -4.34
CA THR A 61 9.50 7.43 -4.32
C THR A 61 10.04 6.17 -3.61
N PRO A 62 9.18 5.30 -3.07
CA PRO A 62 9.62 4.02 -2.50
C PRO A 62 10.42 3.18 -3.50
N TYR A 63 10.02 3.18 -4.77
CA TYR A 63 10.76 2.47 -5.82
C TYR A 63 12.15 3.08 -6.08
N GLU A 64 12.27 4.40 -6.22
CA GLU A 64 13.58 5.04 -6.39
C GLU A 64 14.48 4.80 -5.17
N LYS A 65 13.91 4.82 -3.96
CA LYS A 65 14.67 4.49 -2.75
C LYS A 65 15.16 3.04 -2.79
N LEU A 66 14.31 2.09 -3.18
CA LEU A 66 14.68 0.68 -3.35
C LEU A 66 15.83 0.54 -4.36
N ARG A 67 15.74 1.22 -5.51
CA ARG A 67 16.80 1.25 -6.53
C ARG A 67 18.10 1.87 -6.01
N SER A 68 18.02 2.95 -5.23
CA SER A 68 19.19 3.62 -4.64
C SER A 68 19.98 2.73 -3.67
N LEU A 69 19.32 1.72 -3.09
CA LEU A 69 19.93 0.73 -2.20
C LEU A 69 20.60 -0.43 -2.97
N GLY A 70 20.59 -0.40 -4.30
CA GLY A 70 21.26 -1.39 -5.16
C GLY A 70 20.40 -2.58 -5.58
N TYR A 71 19.10 -2.60 -5.21
CA TYR A 71 18.20 -3.67 -5.63
C TYR A 71 17.83 -3.53 -7.10
N THR A 72 18.13 -4.57 -7.89
CA THR A 72 17.71 -4.64 -9.29
C THR A 72 16.40 -5.42 -9.39
N THR A 73 15.28 -4.72 -9.21
CA THR A 73 13.94 -5.30 -9.31
C THR A 73 13.10 -4.58 -10.37
N PRO A 74 12.19 -5.30 -11.06
CA PRO A 74 11.22 -4.67 -11.94
C PRO A 74 10.20 -3.86 -11.14
N GLU A 75 9.63 -2.82 -11.75
CA GLU A 75 8.55 -2.01 -11.16
C GLU A 75 7.33 -2.83 -10.76
N ALA A 76 7.14 -4.02 -11.34
CA ALA A 76 6.06 -4.94 -10.99
C ALA A 76 6.02 -5.27 -9.48
N ILE A 77 7.15 -5.17 -8.76
CA ILE A 77 7.19 -5.36 -7.31
C ILE A 77 6.38 -4.30 -6.53
N CYS A 78 6.12 -3.15 -7.16
CA CYS A 78 5.35 -2.05 -6.60
C CYS A 78 3.82 -2.22 -6.80
N LEU A 79 3.41 -3.25 -7.54
CA LEU A 79 2.02 -3.49 -7.94
C LEU A 79 1.57 -4.88 -7.48
N LEU A 80 1.74 -5.16 -6.19
CA LEU A 80 1.34 -6.45 -5.64
C LEU A 80 -0.18 -6.63 -5.76
N PRO A 81 -0.65 -7.83 -6.10
CA PRO A 81 -2.08 -8.06 -6.23
C PRO A 81 -2.77 -7.81 -4.88
N SER A 82 -3.74 -6.91 -4.88
CA SER A 82 -4.58 -6.65 -3.71
C SER A 82 -5.55 -7.81 -3.51
N LEU A 83 -5.69 -8.25 -2.26
CA LEU A 83 -6.57 -9.34 -1.87
C LEU A 83 -7.65 -8.81 -0.94
N ILE A 84 -8.90 -9.22 -1.17
CA ILE A 84 -10.00 -8.97 -0.24
C ILE A 84 -9.95 -10.07 0.82
N LEU A 85 -9.50 -9.70 2.02
CA LEU A 85 -9.26 -10.66 3.09
C LEU A 85 -10.53 -11.44 3.46
N ASP A 86 -11.70 -10.81 3.47
CA ASP A 86 -12.97 -11.46 3.77
C ASP A 86 -13.28 -12.64 2.82
N SER A 87 -12.95 -12.48 1.53
CA SER A 87 -13.11 -13.52 0.52
C SER A 87 -12.13 -14.69 0.73
N VAL A 88 -10.86 -14.36 1.04
CA VAL A 88 -9.81 -15.37 1.26
C VAL A 88 -10.02 -16.12 2.58
N CYS A 89 -10.38 -15.43 3.66
CA CYS A 89 -10.65 -16.05 4.96
C CYS A 89 -11.86 -16.99 4.89
N SER A 90 -12.90 -16.60 4.16
CA SER A 90 -14.07 -17.45 3.95
C SER A 90 -13.70 -18.75 3.24
N SER A 91 -12.89 -18.70 2.17
CA SER A 91 -12.51 -19.91 1.42
C SER A 91 -11.66 -20.89 2.22
N ILE A 92 -10.79 -20.39 3.12
CA ILE A 92 -9.97 -21.22 4.00
C ILE A 92 -10.82 -21.86 5.11
N ALA A 93 -11.76 -21.09 5.69
CA ALA A 93 -12.63 -21.57 6.76
C ALA A 93 -13.60 -22.68 6.31
N PHE A 94 -14.05 -22.66 5.05
CA PHE A 94 -14.92 -23.72 4.48
C PHE A 94 -14.15 -24.91 3.89
N SER A 95 -12.81 -24.83 3.85
CA SER A 95 -11.93 -25.92 3.39
C SER A 95 -11.31 -26.72 4.55
N SER A 96 -11.74 -26.45 5.79
CA SER A 96 -11.22 -27.03 7.04
C SER A 96 -12.24 -27.94 7.71
#